data_AF-A0A969XJR0-F1
#
_entry.id   AF-A0A969XJR0-F1
#
_cell.length_a   1.000
_cell.length_b   1.000
_cell.length_c   1.000
_cell.angle_alpha   90.00
_cell.angle_beta   90.00
_cell.angle_gamma   90.00
#
_symmetry.space_group_name_H-M   'P 1'
#
loop_
_entity.id
_entity.type
_entity.pdbx_description
1 polymer ?
#
loop_
_entity_poly.entity_id
_entity_poly.type
_entity_poly.pdbx_seq_one_letter_code
_entity_poly.pdbx_strand_id
1 'polypeptide(L)'
;MLRVVLDTNVFVAAGFNRNSHAARIIDGLGGEGWTLVWNRTTRAETRAVLRGIPPLSWEWFAPVFRPEDEYRGPTDPSAYERVPDAADREFAALAAAAGAIVVTNDDHLLGAREALDVRVLTPREFIRDFGAAD
;
A
#
# COMPACT_ATOMS: atom_id res chain seq x y z
N MET A 1 -11.08 -12.24 -2.90
CA MET A 1 -10.18 -11.13 -3.27
C MET A 1 -9.26 -10.83 -2.10
N LEU A 2 -7.96 -10.78 -2.35
CA LEU A 2 -6.96 -10.42 -1.34
C LEU A 2 -6.95 -8.90 -1.16
N ARG A 3 -7.04 -8.45 0.08
CA ARG A 3 -7.03 -7.02 0.43
C ARG A 3 -5.60 -6.58 0.66
N VAL A 4 -5.19 -5.50 -0.01
CA VAL A 4 -3.85 -4.94 0.11
C VAL A 4 -3.92 -3.47 0.43
N VAL A 5 -3.05 -3.03 1.33
CA VAL A 5 -2.73 -1.63 1.55
C VAL A 5 -1.35 -1.42 0.94
N LEU A 6 -1.26 -0.51 -0.04
CA LEU A 6 0.02 -0.16 -0.64
C LEU A 6 0.54 1.10 0.03
N ASP A 7 1.78 1.04 0.48
CA ASP A 7 2.54 2.22 0.87
C ASP A 7 2.78 3.12 -0.35
N THR A 8 2.87 4.43 -0.11
CA THR A 8 3.24 5.45 -1.09
C THR A 8 4.52 5.08 -1.86
N ASN A 9 5.52 4.47 -1.21
CA ASN A 9 6.76 4.10 -1.88
C ASN A 9 6.57 3.06 -3.00
N VAL A 10 5.51 2.26 -2.95
CA VAL A 10 5.20 1.27 -3.98
C VAL A 10 4.72 1.99 -5.24
N PHE A 11 3.89 3.03 -5.09
CA PHE A 11 3.47 3.88 -6.20
C PHE A 11 4.66 4.62 -6.81
N VAL A 12 5.55 5.16 -5.98
CA VAL A 12 6.77 5.83 -6.44
C VAL A 12 7.65 4.85 -7.24
N ALA A 13 7.92 3.67 -6.71
CA ALA A 13 8.74 2.65 -7.38
C ALA A 13 8.13 2.19 -8.71
N ALA A 14 6.82 1.98 -8.75
CA ALA A 14 6.10 1.64 -9.98
C ALA A 14 6.16 2.74 -11.04
N GLY A 15 6.08 4.01 -10.61
CA GLY A 15 6.14 5.16 -11.50
C GLY A 15 7.50 5.35 -12.16
N PHE A 16 8.59 5.02 -11.46
CA PHE A 16 9.95 5.07 -12.00
C PHE A 16 10.33 3.83 -12.83
N ASN A 17 9.82 2.65 -12.47
CA ASN A 17 10.11 1.40 -13.17
C ASN A 17 8.84 0.58 -13.43
N ARG A 18 8.32 0.68 -14.67
CA ARG A 18 7.12 -0.05 -15.12
C ARG A 18 7.29 -1.58 -15.16
N ASN A 19 8.52 -2.09 -15.13
CA ASN A 19 8.78 -3.53 -15.10
C ASN A 19 9.02 -4.06 -13.68
N SER A 20 8.85 -3.21 -12.66
CA SER A 20 9.04 -3.61 -11.26
C SER A 20 7.90 -4.48 -10.74
N HIS A 21 8.17 -5.23 -9.67
CA HIS A 21 7.12 -5.94 -8.94
C HIS A 21 6.03 -4.99 -8.42
N ALA A 22 6.40 -3.75 -8.05
CA ALA A 22 5.43 -2.73 -7.64
C ALA A 22 4.47 -2.36 -8.77
N ALA A 23 4.98 -2.17 -10.00
CA ALA A 23 4.15 -1.91 -11.17
C ALA A 23 3.21 -3.09 -11.47
N ARG A 24 3.72 -4.33 -11.42
CA ARG A 24 2.89 -5.54 -11.57
C ARG A 24 1.76 -5.62 -10.55
N ILE A 25 2.00 -5.21 -9.30
CA ILE A 25 0.96 -5.16 -8.27
C ILE A 25 -0.12 -4.16 -8.65
N ILE A 26 0.28 -2.94 -9.03
CA ILE A 26 -0.65 -1.87 -9.40
C ILE A 26 -1.48 -2.25 -10.62
N ASP A 27 -0.87 -2.85 -11.64
CA ASP A 27 -1.57 -3.30 -12.85
C ASP A 27 -2.59 -4.42 -12.55
N GLY A 28 -2.36 -5.22 -11.51
CA GLY A 28 -3.28 -6.26 -11.06
C GLY A 28 -4.40 -5.77 -10.12
N LEU A 29 -4.34 -4.53 -9.64
CA LEU A 29 -5.38 -3.98 -8.75
C LEU A 29 -6.69 -3.74 -9.50
N GLY A 30 -7.81 -4.06 -8.83
CA GLY A 30 -9.14 -3.84 -9.38
C GLY A 30 -9.64 -4.96 -10.31
N GLY A 31 -8.83 -6.00 -10.52
CA GLY A 31 -9.24 -7.29 -11.08
C GLY A 31 -9.78 -8.26 -10.02
N GLU A 32 -9.89 -9.54 -10.36
CA GLU A 32 -10.47 -10.58 -9.48
C GLU A 32 -9.53 -11.06 -8.35
N GLY A 33 -8.24 -10.71 -8.44
CA GLY A 33 -7.20 -11.15 -7.50
C GLY A 33 -7.08 -10.24 -6.28
N TRP A 34 -6.79 -8.95 -6.51
CA TRP A 34 -6.34 -8.02 -5.48
C TRP A 34 -7.16 -6.73 -5.46
N THR A 35 -7.43 -6.26 -4.25
CA THR A 35 -8.16 -5.01 -4.00
C THR A 35 -7.31 -4.07 -3.17
N LEU A 36 -7.11 -2.84 -3.67
CA LEU A 36 -6.48 -1.78 -2.89
C LEU A 36 -7.47 -1.27 -1.86
N VAL A 37 -7.20 -1.53 -0.59
CA VAL A 37 -7.88 -0.86 0.50
C VAL A 37 -7.19 0.46 0.76
N TRP A 38 -7.99 1.53 0.84
CA TRP A 38 -7.50 2.88 1.12
C TRP A 38 -8.48 3.60 2.05
N ASN A 39 -8.00 4.63 2.74
CA ASN A 39 -8.84 5.61 3.44
C ASN A 39 -8.46 7.03 2.98
N ARG A 40 -9.22 8.04 3.41
CA ARG A 40 -8.97 9.42 2.97
C ARG A 40 -7.57 9.91 3.32
N THR A 41 -7.04 9.53 4.49
CA THR A 41 -5.70 9.89 4.96
C THR A 41 -4.62 9.31 4.04
N THR A 42 -4.58 7.99 3.86
CA THR A 42 -3.58 7.29 3.02
C THR A 42 -3.65 7.71 1.55
N ARG A 43 -4.85 7.95 1.01
CA ARG A 43 -5.02 8.48 -0.35
C ARG A 43 -4.50 9.92 -0.48
N ALA A 44 -4.78 10.77 0.50
CA ALA A 44 -4.30 12.16 0.49
C ALA A 44 -2.78 12.21 0.58
N GLU A 45 -2.19 11.40 1.46
CA GLU A 45 -0.74 11.23 1.63
C GLU A 45 -0.08 10.80 0.32
N THR A 46 -0.57 9.69 -0.26
CA THR A 46 -0.06 9.15 -1.53
C THR A 46 -0.13 10.21 -2.64
N ARG A 47 -1.26 10.93 -2.74
CA ARG A 47 -1.44 11.99 -3.72
C ARG A 47 -0.48 13.16 -3.52
N ALA A 48 -0.24 13.56 -2.27
CA ALA A 48 0.66 14.66 -1.94
C ALA A 48 2.10 14.32 -2.36
N VAL A 49 2.57 13.13 -2.00
CA VAL A 49 3.92 12.67 -2.35
C VAL A 49 4.10 12.55 -3.86
N LEU A 50 3.18 11.90 -4.58
CA LEU A 50 3.29 11.72 -6.02
C LEU A 50 3.30 13.06 -6.79
N ARG A 51 2.57 14.07 -6.31
CA ARG A 51 2.59 15.41 -6.89
C ARG A 51 3.89 16.17 -6.62
N GLY A 52 4.60 15.81 -5.57
CA GLY A 52 5.87 16.44 -5.18
C GLY A 52 7.10 15.89 -5.91
N ILE A 53 6.99 14.77 -6.64
CA ILE A 53 8.13 14.06 -7.23
C ILE A 53 7.98 14.00 -8.76
N PRO A 54 8.54 14.94 -9.55
CA PRO A 54 8.64 14.78 -10.99
C PRO A 54 9.50 13.56 -11.38
N PRO A 55 9.19 12.83 -12.48
CA PRO A 55 8.11 13.06 -13.44
C PRO A 55 6.80 12.34 -13.07
N LEU A 56 6.60 11.94 -11.81
CA LEU A 56 5.43 11.19 -11.40
C LEU A 56 4.15 12.04 -11.55
N SER A 57 3.05 11.35 -11.85
CA SER A 57 1.73 11.96 -12.00
C SER A 57 0.71 11.15 -11.21
N TRP A 58 -0.06 11.85 -10.38
CA TRP A 58 -1.16 11.28 -9.60
C TRP A 58 -2.19 10.60 -10.51
N GLU A 59 -2.41 11.16 -11.69
CA GLU A 59 -3.39 10.74 -12.67
C GLU A 59 -3.15 9.30 -13.16
N TRP A 60 -1.90 8.81 -13.12
CA TRP A 60 -1.58 7.42 -13.47
C TRP A 60 -2.12 6.42 -12.44
N PHE A 61 -2.22 6.81 -11.18
CA PHE A 61 -2.57 5.93 -10.07
C PHE A 61 -3.97 6.19 -9.51
N ALA A 62 -4.54 7.37 -9.75
CA ALA A 62 -5.89 7.72 -9.30
C ALA A 62 -6.97 6.66 -9.58
N PRO A 63 -6.96 5.93 -10.71
CA PRO A 63 -7.97 4.90 -11.01
C PRO A 63 -7.98 3.71 -10.04
N VAL A 64 -6.85 3.37 -9.39
CA VAL A 64 -6.83 2.23 -8.45
C VAL A 64 -7.50 2.56 -7.10
N PHE A 65 -7.73 3.84 -6.80
CA PHE A 65 -8.44 4.30 -5.60
C PHE A 65 -9.96 4.34 -5.85
N ARG A 66 -10.55 3.16 -6.04
CA ARG A 66 -11.98 3.01 -6.35
C ARG A 66 -12.86 3.37 -5.14
N PRO A 67 -13.96 4.13 -5.29
CA PRO A 67 -14.84 4.52 -4.19
C PRO A 67 -15.41 3.34 -3.38
N GLU A 68 -15.60 2.19 -4.03
CA GLU A 68 -16.15 0.98 -3.41
C GLU A 68 -15.16 0.31 -2.44
N ASP A 69 -13.86 0.57 -2.64
CA ASP A 69 -12.76 0.01 -1.84
C ASP A 69 -12.29 0.96 -0.72
N GLU A 70 -12.96 2.12 -0.56
CA GLU A 70 -12.71 3.06 0.55
C GLU A 70 -13.11 2.41 1.88
N TYR A 71 -12.14 2.23 2.76
CA TYR A 71 -12.39 1.88 4.14
C TYR A 71 -12.89 3.11 4.92
N ARG A 72 -14.09 3.00 5.48
CA ARG A 72 -14.76 4.05 6.27
C ARG A 72 -14.91 3.70 7.75
N GLY A 73 -14.41 2.54 8.16
CA GLY A 73 -14.39 2.15 9.57
C GLY A 73 -13.35 2.92 10.37
N PRO A 74 -13.37 2.77 11.71
CA PRO A 74 -12.34 3.36 12.56
C PRO A 74 -10.98 2.69 12.32
N THR A 75 -9.91 3.49 12.37
CA THR A 75 -8.52 3.02 12.43
C THR A 75 -7.89 3.51 13.73
N ASP A 76 -6.89 2.80 14.25
CA ASP A 76 -6.13 3.21 15.44
C ASP A 76 -4.63 3.28 15.16
N PRO A 77 -4.13 4.38 14.58
CA PRO A 77 -2.69 4.59 14.38
C PRO A 77 -1.87 4.62 15.68
N SER A 78 -2.49 4.91 16.83
CA SER A 78 -1.80 4.97 18.13
C SER A 78 -1.42 3.58 18.65
N ALA A 79 -2.12 2.53 18.22
CA ALA A 79 -1.71 1.15 18.48
C ALA A 79 -0.36 0.78 17.84
N TYR A 80 0.12 1.59 16.88
CA TYR A 80 1.34 1.36 16.11
C TYR A 80 2.50 2.29 16.46
N GLU A 81 2.50 2.90 17.66
CA GLU A 81 3.56 3.82 18.13
C GLU A 81 5.01 3.30 18.02
N ARG A 82 5.19 1.97 17.97
CA ARG A 82 6.50 1.33 17.75
C ARG A 82 7.06 1.57 16.34
N VAL A 83 6.21 1.89 15.37
CA VAL A 83 6.62 2.32 14.02
C VAL A 83 7.11 3.77 14.15
N PRO A 84 8.37 4.08 13.82
CA PRO A 84 8.93 5.42 14.06
C PRO A 84 8.20 6.53 13.30
N ASP A 85 7.84 6.27 12.04
CA ASP A 85 7.19 7.23 11.18
C ASP A 85 5.67 7.27 11.37
N ALA A 86 5.09 8.46 11.39
CA ALA A 86 3.68 8.64 11.65
C ALA A 86 2.79 8.28 10.44
N ALA A 87 3.27 8.49 9.21
CA ALA A 87 2.53 8.08 8.01
C ALA A 87 2.50 6.55 7.90
N ASP A 88 3.61 5.88 8.22
CA ASP A 88 3.68 4.42 8.23
C ASP A 88 2.67 3.77 9.20
N ARG A 89 2.40 4.41 10.35
CA ARG A 89 1.37 3.97 11.31
C ARG A 89 -0.02 3.94 10.70
N GLU A 90 -0.35 4.92 9.84
CA GLU A 90 -1.65 4.99 9.17
C GLU A 90 -1.86 3.78 8.24
N PHE A 91 -0.82 3.36 7.52
CA PHE A 91 -0.89 2.18 6.65
C PHE A 91 -1.06 0.88 7.45
N ALA A 92 -0.30 0.73 8.54
CA ALA A 92 -0.44 -0.44 9.42
C ALA A 92 -1.83 -0.51 10.07
N ALA A 93 -2.31 0.61 10.62
CA ALA A 93 -3.63 0.68 11.24
C ALA A 93 -4.78 0.44 10.27
N LEU A 94 -4.67 0.98 9.05
CA LEU A 94 -5.63 0.71 8.00
C LEU A 94 -5.64 -0.78 7.63
N ALA A 95 -4.47 -1.39 7.49
CA ALA A 95 -4.38 -2.80 7.14
C ALA A 95 -4.98 -3.70 8.22
N ALA A 96 -4.72 -3.41 9.49
CA ALA A 96 -5.30 -4.16 10.60
C ALA A 96 -6.83 -4.05 10.63
N ALA A 97 -7.34 -2.81 10.55
CA ALA A 97 -8.76 -2.53 10.60
C ALA A 97 -9.53 -3.15 9.41
N ALA A 98 -8.86 -3.32 8.27
CA ALA A 98 -9.43 -3.87 7.05
C ALA A 98 -9.09 -5.34 6.77
N GLY A 99 -8.31 -6.00 7.63
CA GLY A 99 -7.81 -7.36 7.39
C GLY A 99 -7.00 -7.48 6.10
N ALA A 100 -6.14 -6.50 5.82
CA ALA A 100 -5.34 -6.41 4.60
C ALA A 100 -3.85 -6.69 4.86
N ILE A 101 -3.12 -6.99 3.79
CA ILE A 101 -1.66 -7.08 3.79
C ILE A 101 -1.08 -5.71 3.48
N VAL A 102 -0.07 -5.27 4.22
CA VAL A 102 0.72 -4.07 3.88
C VAL A 102 1.80 -4.47 2.89
N VAL A 103 1.90 -3.76 1.77
CA VAL A 103 3.03 -3.88 0.84
C VAL A 103 3.84 -2.59 0.86
N THR A 104 5.14 -2.71 1.12
CA THR A 104 6.05 -1.57 1.27
C THR A 104 7.49 -1.96 0.92
N ASN A 105 8.29 -0.99 0.47
CA ASN A 105 9.75 -1.09 0.41
C ASN A 105 10.46 -0.35 1.57
N ASP A 106 9.72 0.17 2.54
CA ASP A 106 10.27 0.99 3.63
C ASP A 106 10.88 0.12 4.73
N ASP A 107 12.12 0.41 5.10
CA ASP A 107 12.83 -0.31 6.17
C ASP A 107 12.20 -0.10 7.55
N HIS A 108 11.45 0.98 7.80
CA HIS A 108 10.76 1.20 9.06
C HIS A 108 9.64 0.18 9.28
N LEU A 109 8.76 0.00 8.28
CA LEU A 109 7.70 -1.00 8.35
C LEU A 109 8.24 -2.43 8.23
N LEU A 110 9.22 -2.66 7.36
CA LEU A 110 9.85 -3.98 7.21
C LEU A 110 10.62 -4.39 8.46
N GLY A 111 11.31 -3.45 9.12
CA GLY A 111 12.02 -3.68 10.37
C GLY A 111 11.11 -3.93 11.56
N ALA A 112 9.90 -3.35 11.55
CA ALA A 112 8.90 -3.56 12.60
C ALA A 112 8.02 -4.80 12.36
N ARG A 113 8.06 -5.44 11.18
CA ARG A 113 7.06 -6.43 10.74
C ARG A 113 6.80 -7.61 11.69
N GLU A 114 7.80 -8.03 12.48
CA GLU A 114 7.65 -9.12 13.45
C GLU A 114 6.88 -8.70 14.71
N ALA A 115 6.86 -7.40 15.01
CA ALA A 115 6.16 -6.81 16.15
C ALA A 115 4.75 -6.31 15.79
N LEU A 116 4.37 -6.40 14.52
CA LEU A 116 3.07 -5.98 14.00
C LEU A 116 2.10 -7.16 13.95
N ASP A 117 0.83 -6.90 14.21
CA ASP A 117 -0.27 -7.85 14.04
C ASP A 117 -0.78 -7.92 12.58
N VAL A 118 -0.15 -7.17 11.68
CA VAL A 118 -0.41 -7.16 10.24
C VAL A 118 0.73 -7.81 9.47
N ARG A 119 0.39 -8.50 8.38
CA ARG A 119 1.39 -9.04 7.47
C ARG A 119 1.96 -7.91 6.61
N VAL A 120 3.27 -7.69 6.71
CA VAL A 120 4.01 -6.72 5.89
C VAL A 120 4.92 -7.47 4.92
N LEU A 121 4.84 -7.15 3.63
CA LEU A 121 5.64 -7.76 2.57
C LEU A 121 6.29 -6.71 1.68
N THR A 122 7.45 -7.04 1.13
CA THR A 122 7.98 -6.34 -0.04
C THR A 122 7.13 -6.64 -1.28
N PRO A 123 7.13 -5.78 -2.32
CA PRO A 123 6.47 -6.09 -3.59
C PRO A 123 6.93 -7.41 -4.21
N ARG A 124 8.22 -7.75 -4.05
CA ARG A 124 8.77 -9.03 -4.53
C ARG A 124 8.18 -10.22 -3.78
N GLU A 125 8.13 -10.16 -2.44
CA GLU A 125 7.53 -11.22 -1.64
C GLU A 125 6.03 -11.36 -1.94
N PHE A 126 5.33 -10.23 -2.11
CA PHE A 126 3.91 -10.24 -2.46
C PHE A 126 3.66 -10.94 -3.80
N ILE A 127 4.38 -10.58 -4.86
CA ILE A 127 4.24 -11.24 -6.18
C ILE A 127 4.65 -12.71 -6.12
N ARG A 128 5.69 -13.08 -5.37
CA ARG A 128 6.08 -14.48 -5.19
C ARG A 128 4.95 -15.31 -4.55
N ASP A 129 4.29 -14.73 -3.54
CA ASP A 129 3.30 -15.46 -2.73
C ASP A 129 1.89 -15.44 -3.35
N PHE A 130 1.55 -14.41 -4.13
CA PHE A 130 0.18 -14.15 -4.61
C PHE A 130 0.07 -13.83 -6.11
N GLY A 131 1.18 -13.71 -6.83
CA GLY A 131 1.20 -13.55 -8.27
C GLY A 131 0.58 -14.76 -8.97
N ALA A 132 -0.12 -14.52 -10.08
CA ALA A 132 -0.44 -15.60 -10.99
C ALA A 132 0.87 -16.18 -11.54
N ALA A 133 0.95 -17.51 -11.70
CA ALA A 133 2.01 -18.11 -12.50
C ALA A 133 1.83 -17.62 -13.94
N ASP A 134 2.86 -16.96 -14.48
CA ASP A 134 2.93 -16.59 -15.90
C ASP A 134 2.83 -17.83 -16.80
#